data_AF-A0A7X9IJH9-F1
#
_entry.id   AF-A0A7X9IJH9-F1
#
_cell.length_a   1.000
_cell.length_b   1.000
_cell.length_c   1.000
_cell.angle_alpha   90.00
_cell.angle_beta   90.00
_cell.angle_gamma   90.00
#
_symmetry.space_group_name_H-M   'P 1'
#
loop_
_entity.id
_entity.type
_entity.pdbx_description
1 polymer ?
#
loop_
_entity_poly.entity_id
_entity_poly.type
_entity_poly.pdbx_seq_one_letter_code
_entity_poly.pdbx_strand_id
1 'polypeptide(L)'
;MTGPSFQDRSLNEEELYFPEPDFSLRDSRTSMLKSGDKDIGWARGLCSDGRPYLVELWISESDTLIMSIYFSRYRMESLDSVELMTFVEAQSFYERKSGTFFDFGRINDDCGNQMWSINVVMEDRFGKYAENKLPLND
;
A
#
# COMPACT_ATOMS: atom_id res chain seq x y z
N MET A 1 3.60 35.56 -46.85
CA MET A 1 2.79 34.32 -46.67
C MET A 1 3.65 33.34 -45.91
N THR A 2 3.47 33.25 -44.60
CA THR A 2 4.15 32.29 -43.73
C THR A 2 3.09 31.38 -43.12
N GLY A 3 3.23 30.08 -43.33
CA GLY A 3 2.55 29.05 -42.56
C GLY A 3 3.51 27.86 -42.41
N PRO A 4 3.22 26.88 -41.53
CA PRO A 4 2.30 26.91 -40.41
C PRO A 4 3.04 27.14 -39.08
N SER A 5 2.33 27.73 -38.11
CA SER A 5 2.66 27.60 -36.69
C SER A 5 2.36 26.15 -36.30
N PHE A 6 3.41 25.38 -36.02
CA PHE A 6 3.27 24.17 -35.23
C PHE A 6 3.01 24.64 -33.80
N GLN A 7 1.74 24.78 -33.44
CA GLN A 7 1.34 24.65 -32.05
C GLN A 7 1.75 23.24 -31.65
N ASP A 8 2.83 23.20 -30.87
CA ASP A 8 3.21 22.07 -30.05
C ASP A 8 1.97 21.68 -29.23
N ARG A 9 1.19 20.72 -29.75
CA ARG A 9 0.22 20.01 -28.95
C ARG A 9 1.06 19.15 -28.02
N SER A 10 1.53 19.75 -26.92
CA SER A 10 1.88 19.00 -25.73
C SER A 10 0.65 18.15 -25.43
N LEU A 11 0.75 16.86 -25.73
CA LEU A 11 -0.24 15.87 -25.32
C LEU A 11 -0.55 16.17 -23.86
N ASN A 12 -1.82 16.44 -23.57
CA ASN A 12 -2.29 16.58 -22.20
C ASN A 12 -1.74 15.38 -21.42
N GLU A 13 -0.78 15.63 -20.54
CA GLU A 13 -0.55 14.77 -19.40
C GLU A 13 -1.87 14.77 -18.66
N GLU A 14 -2.76 13.81 -18.97
CA GLU A 14 -3.78 13.42 -18.02
C GLU A 14 -2.99 13.06 -16.77
N GLU A 15 -2.92 13.99 -15.81
CA GLU A 15 -2.36 13.72 -14.49
C GLU A 15 -2.97 12.40 -14.05
N LEU A 16 -2.11 11.37 -13.91
CA LEU A 16 -2.49 10.06 -13.45
C LEU A 16 -2.99 10.21 -12.01
N TYR A 17 -4.29 10.50 -11.87
CA TYR A 17 -4.92 10.67 -10.58
C TYR A 17 -5.21 9.30 -10.01
N PHE A 18 -4.41 8.89 -9.03
CA PHE A 18 -4.71 7.76 -8.17
C PHE A 18 -5.25 8.28 -6.83
N PRO A 19 -6.42 7.79 -6.37
CA PRO A 19 -6.92 8.19 -5.06
C PRO A 19 -5.93 7.79 -3.96
N GLU A 20 -5.66 8.72 -3.05
CA GLU A 20 -4.88 8.44 -1.85
C GLU A 20 -5.70 7.56 -0.89
N PRO A 21 -5.08 6.55 -0.23
CA PRO A 21 -5.79 5.77 0.77
C PRO A 21 -6.27 6.64 1.95
N ASP A 22 -7.59 6.76 2.13
CA ASP A 22 -8.21 7.55 3.20
C ASP A 22 -8.92 6.67 4.24
N PHE A 23 -8.38 6.70 5.46
CA PHE A 23 -8.91 5.98 6.63
C PHE A 23 -9.21 6.97 7.77
N SER A 24 -9.64 8.20 7.44
CA SER A 24 -9.82 9.30 8.40
C SER A 24 -11.12 9.29 9.20
N LEU A 25 -12.16 8.58 8.76
CA LEU A 25 -13.44 8.46 9.50
C LEU A 25 -13.37 7.46 10.64
N ARG A 26 -12.29 6.70 10.69
CA ARG A 26 -11.90 5.84 11.78
C ARG A 26 -11.34 6.72 12.92
N ASP A 27 -12.05 6.76 14.06
CA ASP A 27 -11.78 7.63 15.24
C ASP A 27 -10.31 7.67 15.68
N SER A 28 -9.54 6.64 15.31
CA SER A 28 -8.09 6.61 15.29
C SER A 28 -7.62 5.56 14.27
N ARG A 29 -6.36 5.59 13.81
CA ARG A 29 -5.83 4.48 12.97
C ARG A 29 -5.83 3.14 13.71
N THR A 30 -5.64 3.20 15.02
CA THR A 30 -5.88 2.09 15.96
C THR A 30 -7.32 1.55 15.94
N SER A 31 -8.30 2.23 15.35
CA SER A 31 -9.65 1.67 15.21
C SER A 31 -9.80 0.68 14.04
N MET A 32 -8.80 0.57 13.15
CA MET A 32 -8.63 -0.61 12.27
C MET A 32 -8.22 -1.85 13.06
N LEU A 33 -7.51 -1.64 14.15
CA LEU A 33 -6.96 -2.70 14.98
C LEU A 33 -8.05 -3.25 15.91
N LYS A 34 -8.01 -4.56 16.15
CA LYS A 34 -8.91 -5.20 17.11
C LYS A 34 -8.44 -4.92 18.52
N SER A 35 -9.33 -5.09 19.50
CA SER A 35 -8.94 -5.06 20.90
C SER A 35 -7.81 -6.06 21.16
N GLY A 36 -6.65 -5.56 21.62
CA GLY A 36 -5.46 -6.38 21.91
C GLY A 36 -4.32 -6.23 20.89
N ASP A 37 -4.61 -5.70 19.71
CA ASP A 37 -3.60 -5.35 18.72
C ASP A 37 -2.84 -4.08 19.16
N LYS A 38 -1.56 -3.97 18.76
CA LYS A 38 -0.66 -2.86 19.08
C LYS A 38 -0.17 -2.20 17.81
N ASP A 39 -0.41 -0.90 17.69
CA ASP A 39 0.17 -0.09 16.62
C ASP A 39 1.67 0.11 16.86
N ILE A 40 2.48 -0.12 15.82
CA ILE A 40 3.93 0.11 15.84
C ILE A 40 4.30 1.38 15.07
N GLY A 41 3.47 1.80 14.13
CA GLY A 41 3.69 2.99 13.33
C GLY A 41 3.32 2.81 11.87
N TRP A 42 3.51 3.88 11.09
CA TRP A 42 3.00 3.96 9.73
C TRP A 42 3.90 4.77 8.80
N ALA A 43 3.76 4.55 7.50
CA ALA A 43 4.43 5.32 6.47
C ALA A 43 3.48 5.66 5.32
N ARG A 44 3.70 6.81 4.69
CA ARG A 44 3.05 7.20 3.42
C ARG A 44 4.11 7.57 2.41
N GLY A 45 3.78 7.44 1.13
CA GLY A 45 4.63 7.83 0.04
C GLY A 45 4.00 7.49 -1.31
N LEU A 46 4.84 7.36 -2.32
CA LEU A 46 4.42 6.99 -3.68
C LEU A 46 5.07 5.67 -4.07
N CYS A 47 4.28 4.80 -4.70
CA CYS A 47 4.79 3.67 -5.47
C CYS A 47 5.56 4.16 -6.69
N SER A 48 6.33 3.28 -7.31
CA SER A 48 7.13 3.55 -8.50
C SER A 48 6.32 4.01 -9.71
N ASP A 49 5.01 3.70 -9.75
CA ASP A 49 4.07 4.15 -10.79
C ASP A 49 3.39 5.49 -10.45
N GLY A 50 3.77 6.14 -9.35
CA GLY A 50 3.21 7.41 -8.88
C GLY A 50 1.96 7.27 -8.00
N ARG A 51 1.50 6.04 -7.72
CA ARG A 51 0.32 5.81 -6.87
C ARG A 51 0.63 6.06 -5.40
N PRO A 52 -0.18 6.84 -4.67
CA PRO A 52 -0.02 6.98 -3.23
C PRO A 52 -0.24 5.66 -2.50
N TYR A 53 0.56 5.42 -1.46
CA TYR A 53 0.38 4.30 -0.55
C TYR A 53 0.27 4.74 0.91
N LEU A 54 -0.35 3.87 1.71
CA LEU A 54 -0.28 3.86 3.16
C LEU A 54 0.24 2.49 3.61
N VAL A 55 1.25 2.47 4.46
CA VAL A 55 1.73 1.28 5.16
C VAL A 55 1.49 1.44 6.65
N GLU A 56 0.95 0.42 7.28
CA GLU A 56 0.78 0.31 8.72
C GLU A 56 1.55 -0.92 9.22
N LEU A 57 2.30 -0.78 10.30
CA LEU A 57 2.98 -1.87 10.97
C LEU A 57 2.35 -2.04 12.34
N TRP A 58 1.92 -3.25 12.67
CA TRP A 58 1.20 -3.53 13.91
C TRP A 58 1.44 -4.96 14.39
N ILE A 59 1.23 -5.19 15.68
CA ILE A 59 1.30 -6.51 16.29
C ILE A 59 -0.13 -6.94 16.62
N SER A 60 -0.54 -8.11 16.13
CA SER A 60 -1.82 -8.70 16.49
C SER A 60 -1.87 -9.17 17.95
N GLU A 61 -3.06 -9.40 18.49
CA GLU A 61 -3.27 -10.01 19.82
C GLU A 61 -2.48 -11.34 20.01
N SER A 62 -2.21 -12.08 18.93
CA SER A 62 -1.41 -13.32 18.97
C SER A 62 0.11 -13.12 18.87
N ASP A 63 0.61 -11.91 19.12
CA ASP A 63 2.02 -11.51 19.02
C ASP A 63 2.62 -11.75 17.62
N THR A 64 1.81 -11.63 16.56
CA THR A 64 2.28 -11.65 15.16
C THR A 64 2.46 -10.23 14.66
N LEU A 65 3.66 -9.88 14.21
CA LEU A 65 3.98 -8.61 13.57
C LEU A 65 3.55 -8.64 12.10
N ILE A 66 2.69 -7.69 11.72
CA ILE A 66 2.05 -7.63 10.41
C ILE A 66 2.28 -6.25 9.80
N MET A 67 2.65 -6.22 8.51
CA MET A 67 2.67 -5.02 7.68
C MET A 67 1.46 -5.03 6.77
N SER A 68 0.57 -4.05 6.96
CA SER A 68 -0.58 -3.81 6.08
C SER A 68 -0.24 -2.71 5.09
N ILE A 69 -0.48 -2.96 3.80
CA ILE A 69 -0.12 -2.08 2.68
C ILE A 69 -1.40 -1.76 1.91
N TYR A 70 -1.66 -0.48 1.72
CA TYR A 70 -2.84 0.04 1.03
C TYR A 70 -2.44 0.94 -0.13
N PHE A 71 -3.03 0.71 -1.29
CA PHE A 71 -2.92 1.59 -2.46
C PHE A 71 -4.12 1.37 -3.39
N SER A 72 -4.39 2.36 -4.25
CA SER A 72 -5.51 2.33 -5.19
C SER A 72 -5.53 1.05 -6.04
N ARG A 73 -6.71 0.56 -6.41
CA ARG A 73 -6.85 -0.51 -7.42
C ARG A 73 -6.94 -0.01 -8.85
N TYR A 74 -7.02 1.31 -9.06
CA TYR A 74 -7.26 1.88 -10.37
C TYR A 74 -6.19 1.43 -11.40
N ARG A 75 -6.63 0.87 -12.52
CA ARG A 75 -5.77 0.26 -13.57
C ARG A 75 -4.99 -1.00 -13.11
N MET A 76 -5.33 -1.59 -11.98
CA MET A 76 -4.78 -2.84 -11.43
C MET A 76 -5.91 -3.78 -10.96
N GLU A 77 -7.12 -3.61 -11.47
CA GLU A 77 -8.32 -4.28 -10.98
C GLU A 77 -8.33 -5.77 -11.30
N SER A 78 -7.71 -6.15 -12.41
CA SER A 78 -7.64 -7.51 -12.94
C SER A 78 -6.39 -8.28 -12.54
N LEU A 79 -5.46 -7.67 -11.80
CA LEU A 79 -4.24 -8.36 -11.40
C LEU A 79 -4.57 -9.60 -10.57
N ASP A 80 -3.88 -10.68 -10.88
CA ASP A 80 -3.88 -11.87 -10.05
C ASP A 80 -2.94 -11.73 -8.85
N SER A 81 -2.88 -12.77 -8.01
CA SER A 81 -2.01 -12.77 -6.83
C SER A 81 -0.53 -12.65 -7.16
N VAL A 82 -0.07 -13.25 -8.26
CA VAL A 82 1.34 -13.28 -8.64
C VAL A 82 1.75 -11.91 -9.15
N GLU A 83 0.94 -11.29 -10.00
CA GLU A 83 1.17 -9.96 -10.55
C GLU A 83 1.13 -8.89 -9.45
N LEU A 84 0.15 -8.96 -8.55
CA LEU A 84 0.03 -8.02 -7.43
C LEU A 84 1.25 -8.11 -6.51
N MET A 85 1.71 -9.31 -6.17
CA MET A 85 2.89 -9.46 -5.31
C MET A 85 4.18 -9.04 -6.01
N THR A 86 4.31 -9.31 -7.31
CA THR A 86 5.45 -8.81 -8.10
C THR A 86 5.52 -7.28 -8.04
N PHE A 87 4.37 -6.59 -8.13
CA PHE A 87 4.31 -5.15 -7.99
C PHE A 87 4.73 -4.70 -6.58
N VAL A 88 4.18 -5.31 -5.52
CA VAL A 88 4.46 -4.95 -4.12
C VAL A 88 5.94 -5.12 -3.77
N GLU A 89 6.55 -6.23 -4.19
CA GLU A 89 7.96 -6.49 -3.93
C GLU A 89 8.88 -5.48 -4.63
N ALA A 90 8.51 -5.00 -5.81
CA ALA A 90 9.26 -3.96 -6.51
C ALA A 90 9.27 -2.61 -5.76
N GLN A 91 8.32 -2.37 -4.85
CA GLN A 91 8.23 -1.11 -4.10
C GLN A 91 9.20 -1.01 -2.92
N SER A 92 9.90 -2.10 -2.56
CA SER A 92 10.86 -2.13 -1.46
C SER A 92 10.31 -1.68 -0.09
N PHE A 93 9.02 -1.93 0.19
CA PHE A 93 8.42 -1.70 1.51
C PHE A 93 9.07 -2.55 2.61
N TYR A 94 9.49 -3.77 2.24
CA TYR A 94 10.15 -4.72 3.11
C TYR A 94 11.20 -5.54 2.33
N GLU A 95 12.14 -6.13 3.05
CA GLU A 95 13.01 -7.18 2.53
C GLU A 95 12.44 -8.57 2.87
N ARG A 96 12.22 -9.37 1.83
CA ARG A 96 11.65 -10.72 1.94
C ARG A 96 12.68 -11.72 2.46
N LYS A 97 12.25 -12.66 3.32
CA LYS A 97 13.05 -13.83 3.75
C LYS A 97 12.33 -15.12 3.36
N SER A 98 13.00 -16.26 3.57
CA SER A 98 12.37 -17.57 3.31
C SER A 98 11.14 -17.74 4.19
N GLY A 99 10.03 -18.20 3.60
CA GLY A 99 8.78 -18.42 4.33
C GLY A 99 7.91 -17.18 4.55
N THR A 100 8.15 -16.04 3.87
CA THR A 100 7.20 -14.90 3.92
C THR A 100 5.82 -15.32 3.44
N PHE A 101 4.83 -15.09 4.31
CA PHE A 101 3.41 -15.28 4.02
C PHE A 101 2.74 -13.94 3.80
N PHE A 102 1.80 -13.89 2.87
CA PHE A 102 0.98 -12.73 2.61
C PHE A 102 -0.46 -13.16 2.36
N ASP A 103 -1.37 -12.26 2.66
CA ASP A 103 -2.77 -12.31 2.24
C ASP A 103 -3.13 -10.98 1.57
N PHE A 104 -4.11 -10.99 0.68
CA PHE A 104 -4.55 -9.77 0.02
C PHE A 104 -6.05 -9.76 -0.23
N GLY A 105 -6.62 -8.56 -0.18
CA GLY A 105 -8.04 -8.34 -0.34
C GLY A 105 -8.36 -7.02 -1.01
N ARG A 106 -9.62 -6.88 -1.40
CA ARG A 106 -10.18 -5.65 -1.96
C ARG A 106 -11.00 -4.99 -0.86
N ILE A 107 -10.74 -3.72 -0.59
CA ILE A 107 -11.50 -2.95 0.38
C ILE A 107 -11.95 -1.62 -0.23
N ASN A 108 -12.92 -0.97 0.41
CA ASN A 108 -13.17 0.44 0.18
C ASN A 108 -12.56 1.22 1.36
N ASP A 109 -11.93 2.34 1.03
CA ASP A 109 -11.52 3.32 2.03
C ASP A 109 -12.75 4.13 2.52
N ASP A 110 -12.54 5.08 3.43
CA ASP A 110 -13.60 5.87 4.03
C ASP A 110 -14.25 6.88 3.06
N CYS A 111 -13.57 7.18 1.95
CA CYS A 111 -14.08 7.96 0.82
C CYS A 111 -14.77 7.11 -0.26
N GLY A 112 -14.82 5.78 -0.10
CA GLY A 112 -15.42 4.86 -1.05
C GLY A 112 -14.50 4.46 -2.22
N ASN A 113 -13.22 4.81 -2.18
CA ASN A 113 -12.26 4.42 -3.20
C ASN A 113 -11.87 2.95 -3.04
N GLN A 114 -11.76 2.24 -4.17
CA GLN A 114 -11.32 0.84 -4.14
C GLN A 114 -9.81 0.72 -3.94
N MET A 115 -9.42 0.05 -2.86
CA MET A 115 -8.03 -0.15 -2.46
C MET A 115 -7.65 -1.64 -2.47
N TRP A 116 -6.41 -1.91 -2.83
CA TRP A 116 -5.76 -3.16 -2.45
C TRP A 116 -5.41 -3.06 -0.97
N SER A 117 -5.60 -4.14 -0.24
CA SER A 117 -5.14 -4.34 1.14
C SER A 117 -4.28 -5.58 1.12
N ILE A 118 -2.97 -5.44 1.34
CA ILE A 118 -2.03 -6.56 1.43
C ILE A 118 -1.51 -6.64 2.85
N ASN A 119 -1.61 -7.81 3.47
CA ASN A 119 -1.04 -8.09 4.77
C ASN A 119 0.15 -9.01 4.61
N VAL A 120 1.32 -8.60 5.08
CA VAL A 120 2.54 -9.39 5.09
C VAL A 120 2.87 -9.76 6.53
N VAL A 121 3.02 -11.05 6.80
CA VAL A 121 3.50 -11.52 8.10
C VAL A 121 5.00 -11.29 8.16
N MET A 122 5.41 -10.37 9.04
CA MET A 122 6.80 -9.96 9.18
C MET A 122 7.54 -10.86 10.16
N GLU A 123 6.89 -11.20 11.27
CA GLU A 123 7.44 -12.01 12.35
C GLU A 123 6.29 -12.64 13.15
N ASP A 124 6.48 -13.87 13.60
CA ASP A 124 5.62 -14.52 14.59
C ASP A 124 6.46 -15.31 15.60
N ARG A 125 5.80 -16.08 16.47
CA ARG A 125 6.48 -16.91 17.49
C ARG A 125 7.46 -17.96 16.93
N PHE A 126 7.39 -18.28 15.64
CA PHE A 126 8.24 -19.26 14.97
C PHE A 126 9.44 -18.62 14.27
N GLY A 127 9.39 -17.32 13.99
CA GLY A 127 10.56 -16.57 13.53
C GLY A 127 10.23 -15.33 12.69
N LYS A 128 11.30 -14.73 12.15
CA LYS A 128 11.25 -13.53 11.31
C LYS A 128 11.25 -13.89 9.82
N TYR A 129 10.24 -13.44 9.09
CA TYR A 129 10.00 -13.75 7.69
C TYR A 129 10.19 -12.57 6.75
N ALA A 130 10.16 -11.34 7.25
CA ALA A 130 10.46 -10.14 6.48
C ALA A 130 11.04 -9.05 7.37
N GLU A 131 11.57 -8.00 6.77
CA GLU A 131 12.18 -6.88 7.47
C GLU A 131 11.69 -5.56 6.91
N ASN A 132 11.10 -4.71 7.76
CA ASN A 132 10.64 -3.39 7.36
C ASN A 132 11.81 -2.57 6.79
N LYS A 133 11.56 -1.85 5.68
CA LYS A 133 12.52 -0.92 5.06
C LYS A 133 12.08 0.53 5.11
N LEU A 134 10.85 0.79 5.54
CA LEU A 134 10.30 2.13 5.59
C LEU A 134 10.65 2.83 6.91
N PRO A 135 10.98 4.13 6.89
CA PRO A 135 10.94 4.93 8.11
C PRO A 135 9.48 5.08 8.55
N LEU A 136 9.18 4.64 9.78
CA LEU A 136 7.84 4.74 10.34
C LEU A 136 7.68 6.03 11.15
N ASN A 137 6.46 6.55 11.15
CA ASN A 137 6.01 7.59 12.04
C ASN A 137 5.24 6.95 13.20
N ASP A 138 5.29 7.62 14.35
CA ASP A 138 4.65 7.24 15.61
C ASP A 138 3.27 7.91 15.76
#